data_AF-A0A0Q4QES6-F1
#
_entry.id   AF-A0A0Q4QES6-F1
#
_cell.length_a   1.000
_cell.length_b   1.000
_cell.length_c   1.000
_cell.angle_alpha   90.00
_cell.angle_beta   90.00
_cell.angle_gamma   90.00
#
_symmetry.space_group_name_H-M   'P 1'
#
loop_
_entity.id
_entity.type
_entity.pdbx_description
1 polymer ?
#
loop_
_entity_poly.entity_id
_entity_poly.type
_entity_poly.pdbx_seq_one_letter_code
_entity_poly.pdbx_strand_id
1 'polypeptide(L)' 'MAWTEADLTAIRAAISTGIRSVTFADGRRTEYQSADHMLKAESVIAASLRMQTDAQTGVVRRRVPYYKNGL' A
#
# COMPACT_ATOMS: atom_id res chain seq x y z
N MET A 1 12.09 0.74 3.48
CA MET A 1 11.42 2.05 3.31
C MET A 1 9.94 1.83 3.48
N ALA A 2 9.29 2.63 4.31
CA ALA A 2 7.85 2.57 4.55
C ALA A 2 7.18 3.50 3.53
N TRP A 3 6.19 3.00 2.80
CA TRP A 3 5.34 3.85 1.96
C TRP A 3 4.58 4.86 2.82
N THR A 4 4.29 6.04 2.26
CA THR A 4 3.55 7.11 2.94
C THR A 4 2.26 7.46 2.21
N GLU A 5 1.33 8.14 2.91
CA GLU A 5 0.09 8.64 2.30
C GLU A 5 0.36 9.67 1.19
N ALA A 6 1.49 10.40 1.29
CA ALA A 6 1.94 11.32 0.27
C ALA A 6 2.27 10.60 -1.05
N ASP A 7 2.85 9.40 -0.97
CA ASP A 7 3.16 8.58 -2.15
C ASP A 7 1.89 8.10 -2.85
N LEU A 8 0.87 7.70 -2.07
CA LEU A 8 -0.44 7.31 -2.59
C LEU A 8 -1.14 8.49 -3.27
N THR A 9 -1.01 9.69 -2.70
CA THR A 9 -1.56 10.90 -3.29
C THR A 9 -0.85 11.29 -4.58
N ALA A 10 0.49 11.20 -4.61
CA ALA A 10 1.30 11.51 -5.78
C ALA A 10 0.97 10.60 -6.97
N ILE A 11 0.84 9.28 -6.75
CA ILE A 11 0.51 8.35 -7.82
C ILE A 11 -0.91 8.55 -8.36
N ARG A 12 -1.88 8.85 -7.48
CA ARG A 12 -3.27 9.17 -7.89
C ARG A 12 -3.33 10.45 -8.71
N ALA A 13 -2.59 11.48 -8.32
CA ALA A 13 -2.48 12.72 -9.08
C ALA A 13 -1.83 12.49 -10.45
N ALA A 14 -0.80 11.63 -10.53
CA ALA A 14 -0.18 11.28 -11.80
C ALA A 14 -1.14 10.49 -12.72
N ILE A 15 -1.91 9.55 -12.16
CA ILE A 15 -2.94 8.80 -12.91
C ILE A 15 -4.02 9.76 -13.44
N SER A 16 -4.53 10.67 -12.61
CA SER A 16 -5.59 11.60 -13.02
C SER A 16 -5.13 12.60 -14.09
N THR A 17 -3.86 12.99 -14.07
CA THR A 17 -3.25 13.87 -15.08
C THR A 17 -2.75 13.13 -16.32
N GLY A 18 -2.75 11.80 -16.31
CA GLY A 18 -2.22 10.97 -17.40
C GLY A 18 -0.69 10.98 -17.51
N ILE A 19 0.01 11.47 -16.49
CA ILE A 19 1.47 11.55 -16.45
C ILE A 19 2.04 10.22 -15.98
N ARG A 20 2.97 9.65 -16.75
CA ARG A 20 3.59 8.34 -16.43
C ARG A 20 4.81 8.42 -15.53
N SER A 21 5.28 9.63 -15.23
CA SER A 21 6.43 9.87 -14.37
C SER A 21 5.96 10.37 -13.01
N VAL A 22 6.21 9.62 -11.95
CA VAL A 22 5.84 9.98 -10.57
C VAL A 22 7.09 10.28 -9.77
N THR A 23 7.10 11.42 -9.07
CA THR A 23 8.11 11.72 -8.05
C THR A 23 7.48 11.48 -6.69
N PHE A 24 8.04 10.53 -5.95
CA PHE A 24 7.60 10.15 -4.61
C PHE A 24 8.14 11.11 -3.55
N ALA A 25 7.57 11.08 -2.34
CA ALA A 25 7.97 11.94 -1.22
C ALA A 25 9.45 11.73 -0.84
N ASP A 26 9.96 10.52 -1.06
CA ASP A 26 11.37 10.14 -0.88
C ASP A 26 12.33 10.78 -1.90
N GLY A 27 11.84 11.61 -2.82
CA GLY A 27 12.63 12.21 -3.91
C GLY A 27 12.93 11.25 -5.06
N ARG A 28 12.42 10.02 -4.99
CA ARG A 28 12.59 9.01 -6.04
C ARG A 28 11.64 9.28 -7.18
N ARG A 29 12.18 9.33 -8.40
CA ARG A 29 11.40 9.42 -9.62
C ARG A 29 11.28 8.04 -10.27
N THR A 30 10.05 7.61 -10.54
CA THR A 30 9.76 6.36 -11.24
C THR A 30 8.96 6.66 -12.49
N GLU A 31 9.42 6.14 -13.63
CA GLU A 31 8.71 6.22 -14.90
C GLU A 31 8.01 4.89 -15.18
N TYR A 32 6.70 4.96 -15.41
CA TYR A 32 5.86 3.81 -15.70
C TYR A 32 5.62 3.67 -17.19
N GLN A 33 5.53 2.43 -17.67
CA GLN A 33 5.36 2.16 -19.10
C GLN A 33 3.89 2.29 -19.55
N SER A 34 2.93 2.01 -18.67
CA SER A 34 1.50 2.04 -18.97
C SER A 34 0.66 2.48 -17.77
N ALA A 35 -0.57 2.91 -18.04
CA ALA A 35 -1.55 3.26 -17.01
C ALA A 35 -1.90 2.06 -16.11
N ASP A 36 -2.01 0.85 -16.67
CA ASP A 36 -2.20 -0.37 -15.89
C ASP A 36 -1.08 -0.60 -14.88
N HIS A 37 0.16 -0.27 -15.26
CA HIS A 37 1.30 -0.40 -14.36
C HIS A 37 1.22 0.58 -13.19
N MET A 38 0.69 1.79 -13.44
CA MET A 38 0.43 2.78 -12.40
C MET A 38 -0.69 2.34 -11.45
N LEU A 39 -1.80 1.79 -11.97
CA LEU A 39 -2.90 1.27 -11.15
C LEU A 39 -2.46 0.09 -10.27
N LYS A 40 -1.62 -0.81 -10.81
CA LYS A 40 -1.01 -1.88 -10.00
C LYS A 40 -0.12 -1.30 -8.90
N ALA A 41 0.72 -0.31 -9.22
CA ALA A 41 1.56 0.34 -8.23
C ALA A 41 0.72 1.02 -7.13
N GLU A 42 -0.37 1.71 -7.48
CA GLU A 42 -1.31 2.28 -6.51
C GLU A 42 -1.84 1.20 -5.55
N SER A 43 -2.28 0.06 -6.09
CA SER A 43 -2.81 -1.05 -5.27
C SER A 43 -1.78 -1.61 -4.29
N VAL A 44 -0.51 -1.70 -4.69
CA VAL A 44 0.59 -2.19 -3.83
C VAL A 44 0.90 -1.19 -2.72
N ILE A 45 0.96 0.10 -3.05
CA ILE A 45 1.20 1.17 -2.08
C ILE A 45 0.07 1.20 -1.04
N ALA A 46 -1.19 1.18 -1.48
CA ALA A 46 -2.36 1.16 -0.60
C ALA A 46 -2.39 -0.09 0.30
N ALA A 47 -2.07 -1.26 -0.26
CA ALA A 47 -1.97 -2.50 0.52
C ALA A 47 -0.86 -2.42 1.58
N SER A 48 0.30 -1.86 1.23
CA SER A 48 1.40 -1.70 2.18
C SER A 48 1.05 -0.73 3.31
N LEU A 49 0.36 0.37 3.02
CA LEU A 49 -0.10 1.32 4.04
C LEU A 49 -1.08 0.64 5.00
N ARG A 50 -2.05 -0.11 4.46
CA ARG A 50 -3.00 -0.88 5.29
C ARG A 50 -2.28 -1.91 6.17
N MET A 51 -1.32 -2.64 5.62
CA MET A 51 -0.53 -3.61 6.39
C MET A 51 0.29 -2.94 7.49
N GLN A 52 0.82 -1.74 7.26
CA GLN A 52 1.52 -0.97 8.29
C GLN A 52 0.56 -0.54 9.40
N THR A 53 -0.64 -0.07 9.07
CA THR A 53 -1.68 0.26 10.06
C THR A 53 -2.09 -0.97 10.86
N ASP A 54 -2.30 -2.11 10.21
CA ASP A 54 -2.68 -3.38 10.86
C ASP A 54 -1.54 -3.90 11.78
N ALA A 55 -0.27 -3.71 11.37
CA ALA A 55 0.89 -4.07 12.17
C ALA A 55 1.05 -3.15 13.40
N GLN A 56 0.81 -1.85 13.23
CA GLN A 56 0.84 -0.87 14.33
C GLN A 56 -0.29 -1.08 15.34
N THR A 57 -1.49 -1.44 14.87
CA THR A 57 -2.64 -1.71 15.74
C THR A 57 -2.53 -3.04 16.50
N GLY A 58 -1.55 -3.88 16.18
CA GLY A 58 -1.24 -5.07 16.95
C GLY A 58 -2.40 -6.06 17.02
N VAL A 59 -3.25 -6.12 15.99
CA VAL A 59 -4.39 -7.05 15.94
C VAL A 59 -3.87 -8.47 15.81
N VAL A 60 -3.52 -9.06 16.95
CA VAL A 60 -3.16 -10.47 17.09
C VAL A 60 -4.41 -11.26 16.73
N ARG A 61 -4.39 -11.92 15.57
CA ARG A 61 -5.39 -12.93 15.22
C ARG A 61 -5.33 -14.02 16.29
N ARG A 62 -6.23 -13.94 17.28
CA ARG A 62 -6.38 -14.94 18.33
C ARG A 62 -6.70 -16.28 17.66
N ARG A 63 -5.70 -17.15 17.56
CA ARG A 63 -5.93 -18.54 17.18
C ARG A 63 -6.70 -19.18 18.32
N VAL A 64 -8.00 -19.39 18.14
CA VAL A 64 -8.80 -20.16 19.08
C VAL A 64 -8.26 -21.59 19.06
N PRO A 65 -7.70 -22.11 20.17
CA PRO A 65 -7.22 -23.47 20.20
C PRO A 65 -8.41 -24.43 20.10
N TYR A 66 -8.31 -25.40 19.18
CA TYR A 66 -9.38 -26.37 18.88
C TYR A 66 -9.78 -27.25 20.08
N TYR A 67 -8.95 -27.33 21.12
CA TYR A 67 -9.15 -28.24 22.26
C TYR A 67 -9.96 -27.65 23.43
N LYS A 68 -10.49 -26.42 23.34
CA LYS A 68 -11.20 -25.80 24.49
C LYS A 68 -12.67 -26.20 24.64
N ASN A 69 -13.22 -27.00 23.72
CA ASN A 69 -14.63 -27.41 23.75
C ASN A 69 -14.73 -28.95 23.76
N GLY A 70 -14.47 -29.58 24.91
CA GLY A 70 -14.66 -31.03 25.02
C GLY A 70 -14.10 -31.64 26.31
N LEU A 71 -14.77 -31.40 27.43
CA LEU A 71 -14.86 -32.30 28.59
C LEU A 71 -16.08 -31.92 29.42
#